data_AF-A0A6P7G5J9-F1
#
_entry.id   AF-A0A6P7G5J9-F1
#
_cell.length_a   1.000
_cell.length_b   1.000
_cell.length_c   1.000
_cell.angle_alpha   90.00
_cell.angle_beta   90.00
_cell.angle_gamma   90.00
#
_symmetry.space_group_name_H-M   'P 1'
#
loop_
_entity.id
_entity.type
_entity.pdbx_description
1 polymer ?
#
loop_
_entity_poly.entity_id
_entity_poly.type
_entity_poly.pdbx_seq_one_letter_code
_entity_poly.pdbx_strand_id
1 'polypeptide(L)'
;MVLETALVANLASRDFVYRSRLSDVEEKYTEVTEGQRKEPDEYMLPSNIIMHHSFAERNADIDIDEYQLCVSCNFLYKNEAGHICEHFQNTAINDLCCVCGILTEDLENHLKNAHNQCSDLGIIVQQSEISHKYSTKHHYCFYCGKLQTKLARHLERQHSDENEVKEALEFVKGSSDRRKIFYGIQKQGDFINAKNGNVVGVRRSSMGNKIPCPYCKGFYSKNNLRTHVKKYCSQVHREQNVQLLSRRILSNYHENACEILREEIFPSMRDDDITANITHDNLVIAYANQLATKYSSSRHHYNMIRNRMRHISRVLTKMKKISNTISDTQSIFDPQHFDFFIQAVHRIAGFTNGKFSVPSFGPSSVTLFSQLGDVLETEAIKRKDIVLEQNVQRFLKLLRTTSNSLINKVAIANRTQIQRTQKVMLPFTHDVRLLFTKLEEKIASLANKIKLKFTKNTWVELTKLMLVKLMVYNRKRPGDVEKAQIIEYRNLQIIDETSVRQLDETEQIYAQNYGRFITRGKLNSPASVLVSKLDMESIPNRSWCK
;
A
#
# COMPACT_ATOMS: atom_id res chain seq x y z
N MET A 1 42.03 8.65 -9.81
CA MET A 1 41.73 10.02 -9.35
C MET A 1 40.28 10.30 -8.96
N VAL A 2 39.27 10.32 -9.86
CA VAL A 2 37.85 10.65 -9.49
C VAL A 2 37.18 9.55 -8.64
N LEU A 3 37.59 8.28 -8.82
CA LEU A 3 37.15 7.13 -8.02
C LEU A 3 37.76 7.14 -6.60
N GLU A 4 39.03 7.51 -6.48
CA GLU A 4 39.72 7.68 -5.19
C GLU A 4 39.13 8.83 -4.39
N THR A 5 38.87 9.99 -5.02
CA THR A 5 38.25 11.13 -4.32
C THR A 5 36.83 10.83 -3.84
N ALA A 6 36.06 9.98 -4.52
CA ALA A 6 34.69 9.65 -4.11
C ALA A 6 34.63 8.55 -3.02
N LEU A 7 35.60 7.64 -2.98
CA LEU A 7 35.73 6.63 -1.92
C LEU A 7 36.32 7.26 -0.65
N VAL A 8 37.40 8.04 -0.80
CA VAL A 8 38.02 8.81 0.28
C VAL A 8 37.03 9.86 0.80
N ALA A 9 36.22 10.54 -0.03
CA ALA A 9 35.20 11.47 0.48
C ALA A 9 34.05 10.78 1.24
N ASN A 10 33.67 9.54 0.89
CA ASN A 10 32.68 8.77 1.65
C ASN A 10 33.24 8.22 2.97
N LEU A 11 34.54 7.95 3.04
CA LEU A 11 35.23 7.49 4.25
C LEU A 11 35.61 8.69 5.16
N ALA A 12 36.14 9.77 4.60
CA ALA A 12 36.47 11.01 5.30
C ALA A 12 35.22 11.76 5.82
N SER A 13 34.08 11.71 5.11
CA SER A 13 32.82 12.24 5.67
C SER A 13 32.29 11.44 6.85
N ARG A 14 32.68 10.17 7.01
CA ARG A 14 32.38 9.36 8.20
C ARG A 14 33.29 9.71 9.37
N ASP A 15 34.58 9.95 9.12
CA ASP A 15 35.55 10.28 10.18
C ASP A 15 35.45 11.76 10.63
N PHE A 16 35.17 12.69 9.71
CA PHE A 16 35.01 14.11 10.02
C PHE A 16 33.77 14.41 10.86
N VAL A 17 32.63 13.74 10.60
CA VAL A 17 31.39 13.94 11.39
C VAL A 17 31.47 13.27 12.77
N TYR A 18 32.31 12.25 12.91
CA TYR A 18 32.57 11.58 14.18
C TYR A 18 33.58 12.36 15.04
N ARG A 19 34.67 12.86 14.44
CA ARG A 19 35.69 13.68 15.13
C ARG A 19 35.19 15.08 15.49
N SER A 20 34.46 15.77 14.61
CA SER A 20 33.92 17.11 14.92
C SER A 20 32.91 17.10 16.09
N ARG A 21 32.13 16.01 16.25
CA ARG A 21 31.22 15.86 17.39
C ARG A 21 31.90 15.47 18.70
N LEU A 22 33.09 14.87 18.64
CA LEU A 22 33.87 14.54 19.84
C LEU A 22 34.72 15.74 20.28
N SER A 23 35.32 16.48 19.34
CA SER A 23 36.05 17.73 19.66
C SER A 23 35.13 18.81 20.20
N ASP A 24 33.93 19.00 19.63
CA ASP A 24 32.96 20.00 20.11
C ASP A 24 32.40 19.67 21.51
N VAL A 25 32.50 18.40 21.94
CA VAL A 25 32.07 17.93 23.27
C VAL A 25 33.23 18.04 24.27
N GLU A 26 34.45 17.71 23.87
CA GLU A 26 35.63 17.82 24.74
C GLU A 26 36.01 19.29 24.99
N GLU A 27 35.95 20.17 23.98
CA GLU A 27 36.29 21.60 24.09
C GLU A 27 35.26 22.37 24.95
N LYS A 28 33.98 21.98 24.90
CA LYS A 28 32.93 22.51 25.80
C LYS A 28 33.01 22.00 27.23
N TYR A 29 33.66 20.86 27.47
CA TYR A 29 33.84 20.32 28.82
C TYR A 29 35.08 20.92 29.50
N THR A 30 36.12 21.29 28.75
CA THR A 30 37.32 21.96 29.28
C THR A 30 37.11 23.45 29.52
N GLU A 31 36.35 24.16 28.66
CA GLU A 31 36.03 25.59 28.88
C GLU A 31 35.14 25.86 30.11
N VAL A 32 34.40 24.85 30.59
CA VAL A 32 33.49 25.00 31.75
C VAL A 32 34.19 24.71 33.08
N THR A 33 35.41 24.16 33.07
CA THR A 33 36.15 23.81 34.30
C THR A 33 37.14 24.86 34.80
N GLU A 34 37.38 25.95 34.06
CA GLU A 34 38.26 27.05 34.49
C GLU A 34 37.47 28.35 34.72
N GLY A 35 36.62 28.38 35.75
CA GLY A 35 35.88 29.61 36.05
C GLY A 35 34.92 29.56 37.22
N GLN A 36 35.47 29.76 38.42
CA GLN A 36 34.80 30.29 39.61
C GLN A 36 33.87 29.36 40.42
N ARG A 37 34.38 29.03 41.61
CA ARG A 37 33.63 28.60 42.80
C ARG A 37 32.60 29.65 43.23
N LYS A 38 31.36 29.24 43.47
CA LYS A 38 30.49 29.75 44.54
C LYS A 38 29.64 28.60 45.11
N GLU A 39 29.54 28.58 46.43
CA GLU A 39 28.83 27.62 47.28
C GLU A 39 27.37 28.10 47.56
N PRO A 40 26.50 27.32 48.26
CA PRO A 40 25.31 26.74 47.65
C PRO A 40 24.00 27.22 48.29
N ASP A 41 22.96 27.48 47.50
CA ASP A 41 21.56 27.37 47.95
C ASP A 41 20.62 27.17 46.75
N GLU A 42 19.79 26.13 46.86
CA GLU A 42 18.63 25.76 46.04
C GLU A 42 18.78 25.69 44.51
N TYR A 43 19.31 24.56 44.00
CA TYR A 43 18.92 24.03 42.69
C TYR A 43 18.68 22.52 42.77
N MET A 44 17.45 22.10 42.46
CA MET A 44 17.10 20.70 42.24
C MET A 44 17.95 20.13 41.10
N LEU A 45 18.76 19.12 41.42
CA LEU A 45 19.45 18.26 40.46
C LEU A 45 18.44 17.49 39.58
N PRO A 46 18.66 17.38 38.26
CA PRO A 46 17.99 16.39 37.43
C PRO A 46 18.48 14.99 37.81
N SER A 47 17.54 14.14 38.23
CA SER A 47 17.73 12.79 38.79
C SER A 47 18.30 11.72 37.83
N ASN A 48 19.22 12.05 36.93
CA ASN A 48 19.67 11.14 35.86
C ASN A 48 21.15 10.71 35.93
N ILE A 49 21.83 10.81 37.07
CA ILE A 49 23.13 10.16 37.26
C ILE A 49 23.27 9.66 38.71
N ILE A 50 22.59 8.56 39.05
CA ILE A 50 23.05 7.65 40.11
C ILE A 50 22.85 6.22 39.63
N MET A 51 23.99 5.54 39.45
CA MET A 51 24.25 4.10 39.53
C MET A 51 23.08 3.12 39.36
N HIS A 52 23.20 2.25 38.37
CA HIS A 52 23.15 0.80 38.65
C HIS A 52 24.13 0.07 37.72
N HIS A 53 25.40 0.15 38.09
CA HIS A 53 26.49 -0.70 37.58
C HIS A 53 26.47 -2.11 38.22
N SER A 54 25.32 -2.58 38.75
CA SER A 54 25.23 -3.84 39.53
C SER A 54 24.16 -4.83 39.09
N PHE A 55 23.55 -4.66 37.90
CA PHE A 55 22.58 -5.63 37.36
C PHE A 55 23.16 -6.54 36.26
N ALA A 56 24.32 -6.18 35.70
CA ALA A 56 24.96 -6.89 34.60
C ALA A 56 25.69 -8.19 35.00
N GLU A 57 25.80 -8.49 36.29
CA GLU A 57 26.52 -9.67 36.80
C GLU A 57 25.61 -10.81 37.29
N ARG A 58 24.29 -10.76 37.06
CA ARG A 58 23.37 -11.79 37.59
C ARG A 58 22.56 -12.63 36.61
N ASN A 59 22.77 -12.53 35.31
CA ASN A 59 21.99 -13.33 34.34
C ASN A 59 22.86 -13.93 33.23
N ALA A 60 23.82 -14.76 33.62
CA ALA A 60 24.66 -15.51 32.68
C ALA A 60 23.97 -16.72 32.04
N ASP A 61 22.76 -17.10 32.47
CA ASP A 61 22.04 -18.26 31.93
C ASP A 61 20.54 -17.94 31.74
N ILE A 62 20.19 -17.21 30.67
CA ILE A 62 18.78 -17.04 30.27
C ILE A 62 18.51 -17.91 29.05
N ASP A 63 17.75 -18.98 29.26
CA ASP A 63 17.18 -19.80 28.21
C ASP A 63 16.03 -19.04 27.51
N ILE A 64 16.21 -18.74 26.22
CA ILE A 64 15.29 -17.90 25.43
C ILE A 64 13.93 -18.58 25.24
N ASP A 65 13.86 -19.89 25.40
CA ASP A 65 12.61 -20.66 25.25
C ASP A 65 11.63 -20.46 26.43
N GLU A 66 12.05 -19.82 27.53
CA GLU A 66 11.19 -19.47 28.68
C GLU A 66 10.48 -18.11 28.54
N TYR A 67 10.63 -17.38 27.43
CA TYR A 67 10.11 -16.02 27.26
C TYR A 67 9.13 -15.87 26.09
N GLN A 68 8.05 -15.13 26.30
CA GLN A 68 7.00 -14.86 25.30
C GLN A 68 6.85 -13.36 25.03
N LEU A 69 6.55 -13.01 23.77
CA LEU A 69 6.37 -11.62 23.33
C LEU A 69 4.89 -11.21 23.41
N CYS A 70 4.59 -10.15 24.16
CA CYS A 70 3.24 -9.58 24.21
C CYS A 70 2.90 -8.85 22.91
N VAL A 71 1.89 -9.31 22.16
CA VAL A 71 1.54 -8.78 20.83
C VAL A 71 1.00 -7.35 20.86
N SER A 72 0.50 -6.89 22.02
CA SER A 72 -0.10 -5.57 22.20
C SER A 72 0.90 -4.49 22.62
N CYS A 73 1.90 -4.79 23.45
CA CYS A 73 2.89 -3.80 23.91
C CYS A 73 4.35 -4.08 23.47
N ASN A 74 4.59 -5.22 22.80
CA ASN A 74 5.89 -5.63 22.26
C ASN A 74 7.01 -5.84 23.31
N PHE A 75 6.64 -6.14 24.55
CA PHE A 75 7.57 -6.46 25.65
C PHE A 75 7.72 -7.99 25.84
N LEU A 76 8.92 -8.44 26.21
CA LEU A 76 9.24 -9.86 26.49
C LEU A 76 9.01 -10.15 27.98
N TYR A 77 8.26 -11.20 28.30
CA TYR A 77 8.00 -11.64 29.68
C TYR A 77 8.21 -13.15 29.83
N LYS A 78 8.49 -13.59 31.07
CA LYS A 78 8.78 -14.99 31.40
C LYS A 78 7.48 -15.79 31.47
N ASN A 79 7.47 -16.99 30.91
CA ASN A 79 6.26 -17.77 30.62
C ASN A 79 5.78 -18.54 31.85
N GLU A 80 5.27 -17.82 32.86
CA GLU A 80 4.60 -18.42 34.02
C GLU A 80 3.08 -18.41 33.81
N ALA A 81 2.43 -19.55 34.10
CA ALA A 81 1.01 -19.73 33.86
C ALA A 81 0.18 -18.70 34.65
N GLY A 82 -0.39 -17.73 33.93
CA GLY A 82 -1.27 -16.70 34.50
C GLY A 82 -0.75 -15.25 34.46
N HIS A 83 0.31 -14.94 33.72
CA HIS A 83 0.81 -13.56 33.64
C HIS A 83 -0.19 -12.59 32.97
N ILE A 84 -0.66 -11.60 33.72
CA ILE A 84 -1.48 -10.47 33.25
C ILE A 84 -0.56 -9.25 33.17
N CYS A 85 -0.43 -8.66 31.98
CA CYS A 85 0.45 -7.52 31.72
C CYS A 85 0.03 -6.29 32.53
N GLU A 86 0.86 -5.88 33.51
CA GLU A 86 0.59 -4.72 34.39
C GLU A 86 0.52 -3.38 33.64
N HIS A 87 1.06 -3.27 32.42
CA HIS A 87 0.89 -2.09 31.56
C HIS A 87 -0.57 -1.85 31.10
N PHE A 88 -1.46 -2.83 31.32
CA PHE A 88 -2.87 -2.70 30.97
C PHE A 88 -3.71 -1.96 32.01
N GLN A 89 -3.17 -1.63 33.19
CA GLN A 89 -4.01 -1.09 34.27
C GLN A 89 -4.01 0.42 34.46
N ASN A 90 -3.15 1.23 33.82
CA ASN A 90 -3.09 2.67 34.18
C ASN A 90 -2.61 3.67 33.12
N THR A 91 -3.02 3.53 31.85
CA THR A 91 -2.97 4.67 30.92
C THR A 91 -4.24 4.77 30.11
N ALA A 92 -4.86 5.95 30.04
CA ALA A 92 -5.97 6.23 29.15
C ALA A 92 -5.47 6.06 27.70
N ILE A 93 -5.75 4.91 27.10
CA ILE A 93 -5.31 4.57 25.75
C ILE A 93 -6.28 5.21 24.76
N ASN A 94 -5.79 6.19 24.01
CA ASN A 94 -6.49 6.66 22.83
C ASN A 94 -6.37 5.59 21.74
N ASP A 95 -7.49 5.00 21.36
CA ASP A 95 -7.59 4.01 20.30
C ASP A 95 -7.59 4.69 18.91
N LEU A 96 -6.85 4.11 17.97
CA LEU A 96 -6.76 4.61 16.59
C LEU A 96 -7.92 4.07 15.74
N CYS A 97 -8.83 4.95 15.33
CA CYS A 97 -9.91 4.57 14.41
C CYS A 97 -9.34 4.12 13.06
N CYS A 98 -9.55 2.87 12.68
CA CYS A 98 -9.06 2.29 11.43
C CYS A 98 -9.74 2.86 10.17
N VAL A 99 -10.85 3.60 10.33
CA VAL A 99 -11.63 4.19 9.24
C VAL A 99 -11.13 5.59 8.89
N CYS A 100 -10.82 6.42 9.88
CA CYS A 100 -10.41 7.81 9.68
C CYS A 100 -9.02 8.19 10.24
N GLY A 101 -8.38 7.30 11.01
CA GLY A 101 -7.05 7.51 11.58
C GLY A 101 -7.01 8.48 12.77
N ILE A 102 -8.15 8.76 13.40
CA ILE A 102 -8.25 9.61 14.59
C ILE A 102 -7.98 8.77 15.83
N LEU A 103 -7.12 9.26 16.73
CA LEU A 103 -6.91 8.72 18.07
C LEU A 103 -8.03 9.23 18.99
N THR A 104 -8.76 8.35 19.64
CA THR A 104 -9.93 8.69 20.47
C THR A 104 -10.03 7.79 21.69
N GLU A 105 -10.42 8.34 22.84
CA GLU A 105 -10.59 7.61 24.12
C GLU A 105 -11.78 6.64 24.11
N ASP A 106 -12.75 6.84 23.21
CA ASP A 106 -13.96 6.03 23.10
C ASP A 106 -14.20 5.66 21.62
N LEU A 107 -13.44 4.66 21.17
CA LEU A 107 -13.49 4.18 19.79
C LEU A 107 -14.89 3.70 19.40
N GLU A 108 -15.63 3.09 20.33
CA GLU A 108 -16.94 2.52 20.02
C GLU A 108 -17.99 3.61 19.78
N ASN A 109 -18.00 4.65 20.62
CA ASN A 109 -18.88 5.81 20.44
C ASN A 109 -18.44 6.68 19.25
N HIS A 110 -17.13 6.78 18.98
CA HIS A 110 -16.62 7.40 17.75
C HIS A 110 -17.06 6.62 16.49
N LEU A 111 -16.94 5.29 16.49
CA LEU A 111 -17.40 4.43 15.39
C LEU A 111 -18.92 4.53 15.22
N LYS A 112 -19.69 4.62 16.31
CA LYS A 112 -21.12 4.92 16.24
C LYS A 112 -21.32 6.33 15.69
N ASN A 113 -20.97 7.41 16.38
CA ASN A 113 -21.40 8.76 15.97
C ASN A 113 -20.73 9.29 14.69
N ALA A 114 -19.47 8.94 14.42
CA ALA A 114 -18.74 9.41 13.24
C ALA A 114 -18.81 8.44 12.04
N HIS A 115 -19.13 7.16 12.28
CA HIS A 115 -19.16 6.10 11.27
C HIS A 115 -20.47 5.28 11.26
N ASN A 116 -21.58 5.82 11.80
CA ASN A 116 -22.91 5.19 12.01
C ASN A 116 -23.64 4.66 10.75
N GLN A 117 -22.94 4.41 9.66
CA GLN A 117 -23.45 3.74 8.46
C GLN A 117 -22.47 2.69 7.93
N CYS A 118 -21.80 1.94 8.82
CA CYS A 118 -21.06 0.75 8.42
C CYS A 118 -21.81 -0.53 8.82
N SER A 119 -23.13 -0.56 8.58
CA SER A 119 -23.88 -1.80 8.48
C SER A 119 -23.70 -2.34 7.07
N ASP A 120 -23.01 -3.47 6.93
CA ASP A 120 -23.03 -4.37 5.78
C ASP A 120 -23.04 -3.69 4.39
N LEU A 121 -21.85 -3.23 3.98
CA LEU A 121 -21.53 -2.96 2.58
C LEU A 121 -21.44 -4.29 1.80
N GLY A 122 -22.62 -4.87 1.60
CA GLY A 122 -23.00 -5.50 0.37
C GLY A 122 -22.81 -4.50 -0.77
N ILE A 123 -22.37 -4.93 -1.96
CA ILE A 123 -22.60 -4.18 -3.20
C ILE A 123 -23.95 -3.46 -3.05
N ILE A 124 -24.03 -2.14 -3.24
CA ILE A 124 -25.33 -1.53 -3.57
C ILE A 124 -25.65 -2.02 -4.99
N VAL A 125 -25.98 -3.31 -5.07
CA VAL A 125 -26.92 -3.82 -6.04
C VAL A 125 -28.17 -3.22 -5.45
N GLN A 126 -28.64 -2.10 -6.02
CA GLN A 126 -30.06 -1.81 -5.87
C GLN A 126 -30.74 -3.15 -6.08
N GLN A 127 -31.46 -3.65 -5.08
CA GLN A 127 -32.41 -4.72 -5.36
C GLN A 127 -33.06 -4.31 -6.66
N SER A 128 -32.92 -5.12 -7.70
CA SER A 128 -33.79 -4.95 -8.84
C SER A 128 -35.18 -4.81 -8.23
N GLU A 129 -35.91 -3.74 -8.51
CA GLU A 129 -37.29 -3.56 -8.05
C GLU A 129 -38.13 -4.82 -8.38
N ILE A 130 -37.65 -5.60 -9.37
CA ILE A 130 -38.05 -6.94 -9.79
C ILE A 130 -38.09 -7.97 -8.64
N SER A 131 -37.14 -7.94 -7.69
CA SER A 131 -37.10 -8.90 -6.57
C SER A 131 -38.19 -8.69 -5.52
N HIS A 132 -38.73 -7.47 -5.45
CA HIS A 132 -39.94 -7.16 -4.67
C HIS A 132 -41.23 -7.35 -5.47
N LYS A 133 -41.15 -7.40 -6.82
CA LYS A 133 -42.32 -7.56 -7.70
C LYS A 133 -42.73 -9.02 -7.97
N TYR A 134 -41.83 -10.00 -7.79
CA TYR A 134 -42.11 -11.39 -8.14
C TYR A 134 -41.61 -12.43 -7.11
N SER A 135 -42.49 -13.31 -6.66
CA SER A 135 -42.21 -14.41 -5.70
C SER A 135 -41.24 -15.49 -6.23
N THR A 136 -41.05 -15.58 -7.55
CA THR A 136 -40.23 -16.62 -8.21
C THR A 136 -38.95 -16.06 -8.83
N LYS A 137 -37.85 -16.83 -8.77
CA LYS A 137 -36.57 -16.46 -9.41
C LYS A 137 -36.74 -16.36 -10.94
N HIS A 138 -36.27 -15.26 -11.50
CA HIS A 138 -36.18 -15.06 -12.95
C HIS A 138 -34.71 -15.12 -13.37
N HIS A 139 -34.44 -15.80 -14.48
CA HIS A 139 -33.13 -15.92 -15.08
C HIS A 139 -33.07 -15.16 -16.39
N TYR A 140 -31.95 -14.52 -16.66
CA TYR A 140 -31.77 -13.75 -17.89
C TYR A 140 -31.41 -14.69 -19.03
N CYS A 141 -32.16 -14.67 -20.12
CA CYS A 141 -31.84 -15.46 -21.30
C CYS A 141 -30.63 -14.87 -22.02
N PHE A 142 -29.58 -15.67 -22.22
CA PHE A 142 -28.37 -15.27 -22.91
C PHE A 142 -28.62 -14.82 -24.37
N TYR A 143 -29.55 -15.47 -25.07
CA TYR A 143 -29.78 -15.23 -26.50
C TYR A 143 -30.72 -14.05 -26.79
N CYS A 144 -31.85 -13.94 -26.08
CA CYS A 144 -32.85 -12.89 -26.35
C CYS A 144 -32.91 -11.77 -25.29
N GLY A 145 -32.11 -11.85 -24.23
CA GLY A 145 -32.08 -10.85 -23.17
C GLY A 145 -33.35 -10.73 -22.32
N LYS A 146 -34.30 -11.68 -22.43
CA LYS A 146 -35.55 -11.66 -21.66
C LYS A 146 -35.41 -12.40 -20.33
N LEU A 147 -36.04 -11.88 -19.27
CA LEU A 147 -36.14 -12.55 -17.97
C LEU A 147 -37.18 -13.68 -18.02
N GLN A 148 -36.82 -14.87 -17.55
CA GLN A 148 -37.62 -16.08 -17.65
C GLN A 148 -37.63 -16.86 -16.32
N THR A 149 -38.80 -17.32 -15.88
CA THR A 149 -38.93 -18.19 -14.70
C THR A 149 -38.54 -19.64 -14.99
N LYS A 150 -38.80 -20.11 -16.21
CA LYS A 150 -38.51 -21.48 -16.67
C LYS A 150 -37.59 -21.45 -17.89
N LEU A 151 -36.34 -21.01 -17.67
CA LEU A 151 -35.37 -20.75 -18.75
C LEU A 151 -35.17 -21.95 -19.68
N ALA A 152 -35.02 -23.17 -19.17
CA ALA A 152 -34.87 -24.37 -20.01
C ALA A 152 -36.02 -24.55 -21.01
N ARG A 153 -37.28 -24.39 -20.56
CA ARG A 153 -38.46 -24.46 -21.44
C ARG A 153 -38.48 -23.34 -22.46
N HIS A 154 -38.02 -22.15 -22.08
CA HIS A 154 -37.92 -21.01 -22.99
C HIS A 154 -36.87 -21.28 -24.08
N LEU A 155 -35.69 -21.79 -23.71
CA LEU A 155 -34.63 -22.17 -24.66
C LEU A 155 -35.13 -23.21 -25.67
N GLU A 156 -35.81 -24.26 -25.19
CA GLU A 156 -36.39 -25.30 -26.06
C GLU A 156 -37.41 -24.78 -27.08
N ARG A 157 -38.13 -23.69 -26.76
CA ARG A 157 -39.23 -23.17 -27.59
C ARG A 157 -38.84 -22.03 -28.51
N GLN A 158 -37.83 -21.25 -28.14
CA GLN A 158 -37.49 -20.00 -28.81
C GLN A 158 -36.06 -19.98 -29.35
N HIS A 159 -35.22 -20.90 -28.87
CA HIS A 159 -33.79 -20.97 -29.17
C HIS A 159 -33.37 -22.41 -29.49
N SER A 160 -34.28 -23.24 -30.03
CA SER A 160 -33.98 -24.62 -30.42
C SER A 160 -32.90 -24.74 -31.50
N ASP A 161 -32.67 -23.67 -32.25
CA ASP A 161 -31.71 -23.64 -33.34
C ASP A 161 -30.28 -23.31 -32.89
N GLU A 162 -30.10 -22.84 -31.67
CA GLU A 162 -28.79 -22.50 -31.10
C GLU A 162 -27.97 -23.77 -30.82
N ASN A 163 -26.68 -23.76 -31.16
CA ASN A 163 -25.83 -24.95 -31.09
C ASN A 163 -25.79 -25.61 -29.69
N GLU A 164 -25.61 -24.82 -28.62
CA GLU A 164 -25.62 -25.34 -27.24
C GLU A 164 -27.00 -25.90 -26.84
N VAL A 165 -28.09 -25.34 -27.39
CA VAL A 165 -29.45 -25.83 -27.12
C VAL A 165 -29.71 -27.12 -27.88
N LYS A 166 -29.27 -27.23 -29.14
CA LYS A 166 -29.32 -28.48 -29.93
C LYS A 166 -28.58 -29.61 -29.23
N GLU A 167 -27.36 -29.35 -28.79
CA GLU A 167 -26.57 -30.32 -28.01
C GLU A 167 -27.32 -30.76 -26.76
N ALA A 168 -27.94 -29.83 -26.01
CA ALA A 168 -28.75 -30.18 -24.85
C ALA A 168 -30.00 -31.01 -25.19
N LEU A 169 -30.58 -30.81 -26.38
CA LEU A 169 -31.77 -31.51 -26.86
C LEU A 169 -31.48 -32.95 -27.31
N GLU A 170 -30.25 -33.28 -27.70
CA GLU A 170 -29.81 -34.65 -28.01
C GLU A 170 -29.88 -35.57 -26.78
N PHE A 171 -29.72 -35.01 -25.59
CA PHE A 171 -29.85 -35.74 -24.34
C PHE A 171 -31.30 -35.88 -23.89
N VAL A 172 -31.62 -37.05 -23.29
CA VAL A 172 -32.96 -37.34 -22.73
C VAL A 172 -33.35 -36.27 -21.68
N LYS A 173 -34.64 -35.88 -21.68
CA LYS A 173 -35.20 -34.94 -20.69
C LYS A 173 -34.90 -35.41 -19.26
N GLY A 174 -34.34 -34.51 -18.44
CA GLY A 174 -33.99 -34.79 -17.04
C GLY A 174 -32.59 -35.38 -16.81
N SER A 175 -31.88 -35.77 -17.86
CA SER A 175 -30.49 -36.27 -17.75
C SER A 175 -29.56 -35.25 -17.08
N SER A 176 -28.47 -35.75 -16.50
CA SER A 176 -27.48 -34.86 -15.86
C SER A 176 -26.80 -33.96 -16.87
N ASP A 177 -26.50 -34.45 -18.07
CA ASP A 177 -25.71 -33.72 -19.06
C ASP A 177 -26.53 -32.61 -19.73
N ARG A 178 -27.81 -32.88 -20.07
CA ARG A 178 -28.77 -31.83 -20.46
C ARG A 178 -28.86 -30.70 -19.45
N ARG A 179 -28.93 -31.05 -18.15
CA ARG A 179 -28.98 -30.06 -17.07
C ARG A 179 -27.70 -29.23 -16.99
N LYS A 180 -26.52 -29.84 -17.19
CA LYS A 180 -25.25 -29.12 -17.17
C LYS A 180 -25.19 -28.06 -18.27
N ILE A 181 -25.60 -28.39 -19.50
CA ILE A 181 -25.57 -27.46 -20.65
C ILE A 181 -26.50 -26.28 -20.42
N PHE A 182 -27.78 -26.53 -20.11
CA PHE A 182 -28.74 -25.45 -19.80
C PHE A 182 -28.32 -24.60 -18.60
N TYR A 183 -27.68 -25.21 -17.60
CA TYR A 183 -27.15 -24.46 -16.46
C TYR A 183 -25.93 -23.60 -16.83
N GLY A 184 -25.14 -24.01 -17.82
CA GLY A 184 -24.10 -23.21 -18.44
C GLY A 184 -24.68 -21.95 -19.08
N ILE A 185 -25.64 -22.10 -19.98
CA ILE A 185 -26.36 -21.00 -20.66
C ILE A 185 -26.99 -20.06 -19.61
N GLN A 186 -27.63 -20.62 -18.58
CA GLN A 186 -28.22 -19.84 -17.50
C GLN A 186 -27.19 -18.95 -16.79
N LYS A 187 -26.02 -19.49 -16.42
CA LYS A 187 -24.97 -18.71 -15.76
C LYS A 187 -24.43 -17.61 -16.66
N GLN A 188 -24.31 -17.86 -17.97
CA GLN A 188 -23.87 -16.85 -18.93
C GLN A 188 -24.87 -15.69 -19.01
N GLY A 189 -26.16 -15.99 -19.14
CA GLY A 189 -27.21 -14.98 -19.16
C GLY A 189 -27.29 -14.19 -17.85
N ASP A 190 -27.32 -14.87 -16.70
CA ASP A 190 -27.35 -14.22 -15.39
C ASP A 190 -26.09 -13.33 -15.15
N PHE A 191 -24.94 -13.71 -15.72
CA PHE A 191 -23.72 -12.90 -15.68
C PHE A 191 -23.79 -11.63 -16.53
N ILE A 192 -24.41 -11.68 -17.72
CA ILE A 192 -24.67 -10.47 -18.52
C ILE A 192 -25.62 -9.53 -17.75
N ASN A 193 -26.69 -10.07 -17.18
CA ASN A 193 -27.64 -9.29 -16.40
C ASN A 193 -26.98 -8.57 -15.21
N ALA A 194 -26.03 -9.25 -14.57
CA ALA A 194 -25.27 -8.72 -13.45
C ALA A 194 -24.34 -7.56 -13.84
N LYS A 195 -23.76 -7.55 -15.05
CA LYS A 195 -23.00 -6.40 -15.56
C LYS A 195 -23.88 -5.16 -15.71
N ASN A 196 -25.17 -5.35 -15.97
CA ASN A 196 -26.17 -4.28 -16.04
C ASN A 196 -26.78 -3.93 -14.67
N GLY A 197 -26.17 -4.39 -13.58
CA GLY A 197 -26.58 -4.06 -12.21
C GLY A 197 -27.55 -5.06 -11.56
N ASN A 198 -27.93 -6.17 -12.22
CA ASN A 198 -28.94 -7.11 -11.70
C ASN A 198 -28.35 -8.51 -11.42
N VAL A 199 -28.01 -8.80 -10.16
CA VAL A 199 -27.35 -10.05 -9.77
C VAL A 199 -28.36 -11.16 -9.40
N VAL A 200 -28.35 -12.27 -10.14
CA VAL A 200 -29.13 -13.48 -9.80
C VAL A 200 -28.23 -14.56 -9.21
N GLY A 201 -28.42 -14.87 -7.93
CA GLY A 201 -27.61 -15.85 -7.21
C GLY A 201 -28.02 -17.31 -7.44
N VAL A 202 -27.03 -18.21 -7.56
CA VAL A 202 -27.22 -19.66 -7.75
C VAL A 202 -28.08 -20.30 -6.65
N ARG A 203 -27.78 -20.04 -5.36
CA ARG A 203 -28.59 -20.50 -4.21
C ARG A 203 -29.45 -19.36 -3.65
N ARG A 204 -30.66 -19.68 -3.15
CA ARG A 204 -31.43 -18.76 -2.29
C ARG A 204 -30.69 -18.72 -0.95
N SER A 205 -30.21 -17.55 -0.58
CA SER A 205 -29.63 -17.28 0.74
C SER A 205 -29.99 -15.85 1.08
N SER A 206 -30.14 -15.58 2.37
CA SER A 206 -30.24 -14.23 2.93
C SER A 206 -29.11 -13.33 2.45
N MET A 207 -29.36 -12.01 2.52
CA MET A 207 -28.52 -10.92 2.03
C MET A 207 -27.02 -11.21 2.14
N GLY A 208 -26.30 -11.04 1.04
CA GLY A 208 -24.84 -11.18 1.04
C GLY A 208 -24.20 -10.97 -0.32
N ASN A 209 -23.01 -10.39 -0.29
CA ASN A 209 -22.09 -10.14 -1.40
C ASN A 209 -21.83 -11.40 -2.26
N LYS A 210 -22.64 -11.60 -3.31
CA LYS A 210 -22.43 -12.63 -4.32
C LYS A 210 -21.55 -12.08 -5.43
N ILE A 211 -20.55 -12.86 -5.80
CA ILE A 211 -19.57 -12.49 -6.83
C ILE A 211 -19.42 -13.67 -7.83
N PRO A 212 -19.16 -13.40 -9.12
CA PRO A 212 -19.13 -14.44 -10.13
C PRO A 212 -17.85 -15.26 -10.04
N CYS A 213 -17.93 -16.56 -10.30
CA CYS A 213 -16.76 -17.35 -10.53
C CYS A 213 -16.07 -16.93 -11.85
N PRO A 214 -14.76 -16.63 -11.86
CA PRO A 214 -14.05 -16.24 -13.07
C PRO A 214 -14.05 -17.31 -14.17
N TYR A 215 -14.31 -18.58 -13.81
CA TYR A 215 -14.27 -19.71 -14.74
C TYR A 215 -15.66 -20.12 -15.22
N CYS A 216 -16.62 -20.32 -14.29
CA CYS A 216 -17.96 -20.78 -14.66
C CYS A 216 -19.02 -19.68 -14.73
N LYS A 217 -18.67 -18.42 -14.44
CA LYS A 217 -19.55 -17.23 -14.43
C LYS A 217 -20.74 -17.28 -13.46
N GLY A 218 -20.93 -18.38 -12.72
CA GLY A 218 -21.98 -18.51 -11.72
C GLY A 218 -21.71 -17.65 -10.47
N PHE A 219 -22.77 -17.14 -9.84
CA PHE A 219 -22.67 -16.29 -8.65
C PHE A 219 -22.68 -17.10 -7.35
N TYR A 220 -21.62 -16.93 -6.55
CA TYR A 220 -21.44 -17.58 -5.26
C TYR A 220 -21.17 -16.52 -4.19
N SER A 221 -21.41 -16.85 -2.91
CA SER A 221 -21.00 -15.96 -1.83
C SER A 221 -19.48 -15.78 -1.82
N LYS A 222 -19.00 -14.58 -1.48
CA LYS A 222 -17.57 -14.23 -1.41
C LYS A 222 -16.74 -15.25 -0.62
N ASN A 223 -17.28 -15.76 0.48
CA ASN A 223 -16.62 -16.73 1.37
C ASN A 223 -16.53 -18.13 0.75
N ASN A 224 -17.52 -18.53 -0.05
CA ASN A 224 -17.58 -19.88 -0.64
C ASN A 224 -16.94 -19.97 -2.03
N LEU A 225 -16.60 -18.83 -2.66
CA LEU A 225 -16.06 -18.83 -4.02
C LEU A 225 -14.75 -19.62 -4.14
N ARG A 226 -13.83 -19.50 -3.17
CA ARG A 226 -12.56 -20.24 -3.17
C ARG A 226 -12.79 -21.75 -3.14
N THR A 227 -13.68 -22.21 -2.26
CA THR A 227 -14.06 -23.62 -2.15
C THR A 227 -14.76 -24.12 -3.41
N HIS A 228 -15.62 -23.29 -4.01
CA HIS A 228 -16.27 -23.61 -5.28
C HIS A 228 -15.25 -23.83 -6.39
N VAL A 229 -14.33 -22.89 -6.59
CA VAL A 229 -13.30 -23.01 -7.64
C VAL A 229 -12.45 -24.26 -7.42
N LYS A 230 -11.99 -24.51 -6.19
CA LYS A 230 -11.15 -25.67 -5.88
C LYS A 230 -11.86 -27.01 -6.15
N LYS A 231 -13.17 -27.11 -5.86
CA LYS A 231 -13.91 -28.38 -5.95
C LYS A 231 -14.56 -28.62 -7.32
N TYR A 232 -14.99 -27.56 -8.01
CA TYR A 232 -15.90 -27.69 -9.16
C TYR A 232 -15.42 -26.96 -10.43
N CYS A 233 -14.31 -26.21 -10.37
CA CYS A 233 -13.71 -25.59 -11.55
C CYS A 233 -12.33 -26.20 -11.79
N SER A 234 -12.30 -27.27 -12.58
CA SER A 234 -11.18 -28.21 -12.79
C SER A 234 -9.99 -27.66 -13.59
N GLN A 235 -9.69 -26.36 -13.52
CA GLN A 235 -8.63 -25.71 -14.30
C GLN A 235 -7.61 -24.89 -13.48
N VAL A 236 -7.54 -25.04 -12.15
CA VAL A 236 -6.74 -24.11 -11.32
C VAL A 236 -5.87 -24.84 -10.29
N HIS A 237 -4.60 -25.04 -10.62
CA HIS A 237 -3.55 -25.46 -9.68
C HIS A 237 -2.76 -24.29 -9.07
N ARG A 238 -3.14 -23.03 -9.34
CA ARG A 238 -2.43 -21.85 -8.80
C ARG A 238 -3.21 -21.18 -7.69
N GLU A 239 -2.49 -20.79 -6.64
CA GLU A 239 -2.98 -19.88 -5.60
C GLU A 239 -3.21 -18.48 -6.20
N GLN A 240 -4.35 -18.29 -6.86
CA GLN A 240 -4.79 -17.00 -7.35
C GLN A 240 -5.82 -16.41 -6.40
N ASN A 241 -5.78 -15.08 -6.23
CA ASN A 241 -6.82 -14.37 -5.49
C ASN A 241 -8.11 -14.35 -6.35
N VAL A 242 -8.92 -15.41 -6.19
CA VAL A 242 -10.14 -15.64 -6.97
C VAL A 242 -11.14 -14.48 -6.83
N GLN A 243 -11.13 -13.77 -5.70
CA GLN A 243 -12.00 -12.60 -5.50
C GLN A 243 -11.57 -11.42 -6.38
N LEU A 244 -10.26 -11.20 -6.58
CA LEU A 244 -9.78 -10.18 -7.51
C LEU A 244 -10.14 -10.53 -8.97
N LEU A 245 -9.98 -11.79 -9.37
CA LEU A 245 -10.37 -12.26 -10.70
C LEU A 245 -11.88 -12.13 -10.95
N SER A 246 -12.67 -12.46 -9.92
CA SER A 246 -14.12 -12.28 -9.94
C SER A 246 -14.52 -10.83 -10.18
N ARG A 247 -13.84 -9.88 -9.52
CA ARG A 247 -14.07 -8.45 -9.76
C ARG A 247 -13.74 -8.06 -11.20
N ARG A 248 -12.58 -8.46 -11.74
CA ARG A 248 -12.18 -8.16 -13.13
C ARG A 248 -13.26 -8.49 -14.15
N ILE A 249 -13.93 -9.63 -13.99
CA ILE A 249 -14.94 -10.07 -14.95
C ILE A 249 -16.31 -9.40 -14.77
N LEU A 250 -16.68 -9.04 -13.53
CA LEU A 250 -17.99 -8.46 -13.22
C LEU A 250 -18.08 -6.98 -13.57
N SER A 251 -16.94 -6.29 -13.53
CA SER A 251 -16.94 -4.84 -13.43
C SER A 251 -17.55 -4.11 -14.62
N ASN A 252 -18.52 -3.26 -14.30
CA ASN A 252 -19.03 -2.21 -15.16
C ASN A 252 -18.28 -0.92 -14.80
N TYR A 253 -17.20 -0.62 -15.53
CA TYR A 253 -16.43 0.61 -15.40
C TYR A 253 -16.65 1.48 -16.63
N HIS A 254 -16.56 2.80 -16.45
CA HIS A 254 -16.66 3.79 -17.52
C HIS A 254 -15.97 3.34 -18.81
N GLU A 255 -16.60 3.47 -19.97
CA GLU A 255 -16.08 3.04 -21.28
C GLU A 255 -14.65 3.54 -21.56
N ASN A 256 -14.37 4.80 -21.21
CA ASN A 256 -13.06 5.42 -21.36
C ASN A 256 -11.95 4.84 -20.45
N ALA A 257 -12.25 3.97 -19.48
CA ALA A 257 -11.21 3.38 -18.62
C ALA A 257 -10.30 2.43 -19.42
N CYS A 258 -8.98 2.65 -19.38
CA CYS A 258 -8.03 1.79 -20.09
C CYS A 258 -7.89 0.40 -19.45
N GLU A 259 -7.30 -0.54 -20.17
CA GLU A 259 -7.11 -1.94 -19.74
C GLU A 259 -6.42 -2.04 -18.37
N ILE A 260 -5.36 -1.27 -18.13
CA ILE A 260 -4.66 -1.22 -16.83
C ILE A 260 -5.63 -0.83 -15.70
N LEU A 261 -6.50 0.16 -15.93
CA LEU A 261 -7.47 0.56 -14.92
C LEU A 261 -8.45 -0.58 -14.62
N ARG A 262 -9.00 -1.21 -15.68
CA ARG A 262 -10.01 -2.27 -15.60
C ARG A 262 -9.47 -3.55 -14.96
N GLU A 263 -8.24 -3.92 -15.25
CA GLU A 263 -7.69 -5.21 -14.85
C GLU A 263 -6.86 -5.17 -13.56
N GLU A 264 -6.16 -4.07 -13.30
CA GLU A 264 -5.16 -4.01 -12.23
C GLU A 264 -5.49 -2.98 -11.15
N ILE A 265 -6.02 -1.81 -11.53
CA ILE A 265 -6.29 -0.72 -10.59
C ILE A 265 -7.61 -0.94 -9.85
N PHE A 266 -8.74 -0.89 -10.56
CA PHE A 266 -10.06 -0.95 -9.93
C PHE A 266 -10.36 -2.28 -9.20
N PRO A 267 -10.00 -3.47 -9.73
CA PRO A 267 -10.31 -4.72 -9.04
C PRO A 267 -9.66 -4.82 -7.65
N SER A 268 -8.51 -4.17 -7.49
CA SER A 268 -7.73 -4.10 -6.27
C SER A 268 -8.23 -3.04 -5.29
N MET A 269 -9.19 -2.19 -5.67
CA MET A 269 -9.76 -1.17 -4.79
C MET A 269 -10.79 -1.78 -3.84
N ARG A 270 -10.98 -1.11 -2.69
CA ARG A 270 -12.08 -1.46 -1.78
C ARG A 270 -13.41 -1.15 -2.46
N ASP A 271 -14.39 -2.01 -2.23
CA ASP A 271 -15.74 -1.82 -2.72
C ASP A 271 -16.49 -0.99 -1.68
N ASP A 272 -16.53 0.32 -1.90
CA ASP A 272 -17.13 1.32 -1.02
C ASP A 272 -17.55 2.55 -1.84
N ASP A 273 -18.31 3.45 -1.21
CA ASP A 273 -18.82 4.67 -1.86
C ASP A 273 -17.70 5.53 -2.48
N ILE A 274 -16.51 5.49 -1.86
CA ILE A 274 -15.34 6.21 -2.37
C ILE A 274 -14.95 5.67 -3.75
N THR A 275 -14.89 4.35 -3.93
CA THR A 275 -14.61 3.75 -5.24
C THR A 275 -15.80 3.93 -6.19
N ALA A 276 -17.03 3.77 -5.72
CA ALA A 276 -18.22 3.93 -6.54
C ALA A 276 -18.28 5.31 -7.21
N ASN A 277 -18.03 6.38 -6.45
CA ASN A 277 -18.04 7.77 -6.91
C ASN A 277 -17.09 8.08 -8.08
N ILE A 278 -16.05 7.27 -8.30
CA ILE A 278 -15.00 7.56 -9.29
C ILE A 278 -14.91 6.52 -10.42
N THR A 279 -15.69 5.44 -10.33
CA THR A 279 -15.71 4.40 -11.38
C THR A 279 -16.34 4.87 -12.68
N HIS A 280 -17.16 5.93 -12.62
CA HIS A 280 -17.88 6.54 -13.74
C HIS A 280 -17.63 8.06 -13.85
N ASP A 281 -16.70 8.61 -13.07
CA ASP A 281 -16.36 10.03 -13.14
C ASP A 281 -15.37 10.29 -14.29
N ASN A 282 -15.83 10.97 -15.32
CA ASN A 282 -15.08 11.22 -16.55
C ASN A 282 -13.68 11.83 -16.31
N LEU A 283 -13.60 12.83 -15.43
CA LEU A 283 -12.35 13.54 -15.17
C LEU A 283 -11.36 12.67 -14.40
N VAL A 284 -11.85 11.93 -13.39
CA VAL A 284 -11.00 11.02 -12.62
C VAL A 284 -10.49 9.88 -13.49
N ILE A 285 -11.32 9.35 -14.41
CA ILE A 285 -10.93 8.33 -15.39
C ILE A 285 -9.85 8.87 -16.33
N ALA A 286 -10.04 10.08 -16.89
CA ALA A 286 -9.06 10.70 -17.77
C ALA A 286 -7.70 10.90 -17.07
N TYR A 287 -7.72 11.42 -15.85
CA TYR A 287 -6.53 11.58 -15.02
C TYR A 287 -5.84 10.24 -14.71
N ALA A 288 -6.62 9.22 -14.32
CA ALA A 288 -6.09 7.90 -14.00
C ALA A 288 -5.48 7.20 -15.24
N ASN A 289 -6.09 7.37 -16.42
CA ASN A 289 -5.54 6.89 -17.69
C ASN A 289 -4.17 7.51 -17.99
N GLN A 290 -4.03 8.84 -17.84
CA GLN A 290 -2.74 9.50 -18.04
C GLN A 290 -1.65 8.96 -17.09
N LEU A 291 -2.00 8.74 -15.81
CA LEU A 291 -1.07 8.13 -14.86
C LEU A 291 -0.74 6.67 -15.22
N ALA A 292 -1.72 5.89 -15.69
CA ALA A 292 -1.51 4.52 -16.12
C ALA A 292 -0.55 4.44 -17.31
N THR A 293 -0.68 5.34 -18.29
CA THR A 293 0.26 5.47 -19.41
C THR A 293 1.65 5.89 -18.92
N LYS A 294 1.73 6.92 -18.09
CA LYS A 294 2.99 7.46 -17.54
C LYS A 294 3.78 6.44 -16.73
N TYR A 295 3.10 5.55 -16.00
CA TYR A 295 3.72 4.55 -15.14
C TYR A 295 3.53 3.11 -15.63
N SER A 296 3.25 2.94 -16.93
CA SER A 296 2.98 1.65 -17.57
C SER A 296 4.10 0.61 -17.32
N SER A 297 5.35 1.06 -17.29
CA SER A 297 6.53 0.20 -17.08
C SER A 297 6.69 -0.31 -15.64
N SER A 298 5.83 0.06 -14.69
CA SER A 298 6.10 -0.14 -13.26
C SER A 298 4.84 -0.26 -12.39
N ARG A 299 4.41 -1.50 -12.14
CA ARG A 299 3.23 -1.85 -11.32
C ARG A 299 3.24 -1.29 -9.89
N HIS A 300 4.41 -1.01 -9.32
CA HIS A 300 4.52 -0.45 -7.96
C HIS A 300 3.84 0.93 -7.83
N HIS A 301 3.69 1.67 -8.92
CA HIS A 301 2.96 2.94 -8.93
C HIS A 301 1.44 2.75 -8.86
N TYR A 302 0.89 1.56 -9.08
CA TYR A 302 -0.57 1.35 -9.05
C TYR A 302 -1.17 1.65 -7.67
N ASN A 303 -0.42 1.40 -6.58
CA ASN A 303 -0.81 1.83 -5.24
C ASN A 303 -0.97 3.35 -5.14
N MET A 304 -0.04 4.10 -5.73
CA MET A 304 -0.10 5.55 -5.76
C MET A 304 -1.30 6.04 -6.59
N ILE A 305 -1.55 5.45 -7.77
CA ILE A 305 -2.71 5.81 -8.60
C ILE A 305 -4.02 5.56 -7.83
N ARG A 306 -4.20 4.38 -7.23
CA ARG A 306 -5.37 4.07 -6.40
C ARG A 306 -5.56 5.08 -5.27
N ASN A 307 -4.48 5.41 -4.56
CA ASN A 307 -4.55 6.36 -3.45
C ASN A 307 -4.95 7.76 -3.91
N ARG A 308 -4.44 8.23 -5.05
CA ARG A 308 -4.82 9.52 -5.63
C ARG A 308 -6.29 9.57 -6.05
N MET A 309 -6.74 8.54 -6.77
CA MET A 309 -8.15 8.38 -7.17
C MET A 309 -9.08 8.41 -5.95
N ARG A 310 -8.75 7.67 -4.89
CA ARG A 310 -9.51 7.67 -3.64
C ARG A 310 -9.43 8.99 -2.88
N HIS A 311 -8.30 9.70 -2.95
CA HIS A 311 -8.15 11.03 -2.37
C HIS A 311 -9.12 12.03 -3.00
N ILE A 312 -9.20 12.05 -4.34
CA ILE A 312 -10.12 12.91 -5.09
C ILE A 312 -11.56 12.60 -4.69
N SER A 313 -11.91 11.31 -4.65
CA SER A 313 -13.24 10.87 -4.23
C SER A 313 -13.61 11.32 -2.81
N ARG A 314 -12.68 11.30 -1.85
CA ARG A 314 -12.93 11.79 -0.48
C ARG A 314 -13.28 13.28 -0.47
N VAL A 315 -12.59 14.09 -1.27
CA VAL A 315 -12.89 15.52 -1.42
C VAL A 315 -14.26 15.70 -2.07
N LEU A 316 -14.54 15.02 -3.19
CA LEU A 316 -15.84 15.07 -3.87
C LEU A 316 -16.98 14.69 -2.91
N THR A 317 -16.84 13.56 -2.21
CA THR A 317 -17.83 13.09 -1.24
C THR A 317 -18.10 14.13 -0.15
N LYS A 318 -17.05 14.80 0.34
CA LYS A 318 -17.22 15.83 1.37
C LYS A 318 -17.85 17.09 0.82
N MET A 319 -17.51 17.49 -0.42
CA MET A 319 -18.12 18.64 -1.08
C MET A 319 -19.59 18.42 -1.40
N LYS A 320 -19.98 17.22 -1.85
CA LYS A 320 -21.40 16.82 -2.03
C LYS A 320 -22.23 16.97 -0.75
N LYS A 321 -21.62 16.77 0.42
CA LYS A 321 -22.26 16.97 1.73
C LYS A 321 -22.36 18.45 2.14
N ILE A 322 -21.59 19.33 1.51
CA ILE A 322 -21.57 20.77 1.79
C ILE A 322 -22.54 21.50 0.85
N SER A 323 -22.56 21.14 -0.43
CA SER A 323 -23.45 21.73 -1.44
C SER A 323 -24.06 20.67 -2.34
N ASN A 324 -25.35 20.85 -2.67
CA ASN A 324 -26.10 20.03 -3.62
C ASN A 324 -25.81 20.38 -5.09
N THR A 325 -25.15 21.51 -5.36
CA THR A 325 -24.75 21.94 -6.72
C THR A 325 -23.62 21.09 -7.31
N ILE A 326 -22.95 20.29 -6.48
CA ILE A 326 -21.75 19.53 -6.83
C ILE A 326 -22.14 18.09 -7.11
N SER A 327 -22.10 17.68 -8.38
CA SER A 327 -22.50 16.34 -8.83
C SER A 327 -21.31 15.42 -9.10
N ASP A 328 -20.23 15.94 -9.66
CA ASP A 328 -19.04 15.21 -10.10
C ASP A 328 -17.75 15.98 -9.83
N THR A 329 -16.59 15.39 -10.15
CA THR A 329 -15.30 16.05 -9.93
C THR A 329 -15.11 17.28 -10.83
N GLN A 330 -15.73 17.32 -12.01
CA GLN A 330 -15.67 18.49 -12.90
C GLN A 330 -16.35 19.70 -12.26
N SER A 331 -17.53 19.52 -11.65
CA SER A 331 -18.29 20.60 -11.00
C SER A 331 -17.53 21.30 -9.88
N ILE A 332 -16.52 20.66 -9.27
CA ILE A 332 -15.64 21.28 -8.27
C ILE A 332 -14.87 22.47 -8.85
N PHE A 333 -14.52 22.44 -10.14
CA PHE A 333 -13.69 23.45 -10.80
C PHE A 333 -14.44 24.73 -11.17
N ASP A 334 -15.71 24.86 -10.79
CA ASP A 334 -16.37 26.15 -10.82
C ASP A 334 -15.74 27.08 -9.73
N PRO A 335 -15.28 28.29 -10.08
CA PRO A 335 -14.73 29.24 -9.11
C PRO A 335 -15.65 29.50 -7.90
N GLN A 336 -16.98 29.44 -8.08
CA GLN A 336 -17.93 29.64 -6.98
C GLN A 336 -17.85 28.54 -5.91
N HIS A 337 -17.33 27.36 -6.27
CA HIS A 337 -17.16 26.22 -5.36
C HIS A 337 -15.82 26.20 -4.63
N PHE A 338 -14.94 27.20 -4.86
CA PHE A 338 -13.60 27.22 -4.28
C PHE A 338 -13.61 27.22 -2.74
N ASP A 339 -14.48 28.02 -2.11
CA ASP A 339 -14.57 28.06 -0.65
C ASP A 339 -15.11 26.74 -0.08
N PHE A 340 -16.04 26.08 -0.77
CA PHE A 340 -16.50 24.73 -0.40
C PHE A 340 -15.39 23.70 -0.51
N PHE A 341 -14.49 23.84 -1.49
CA PHE A 341 -13.30 23.00 -1.61
C PHE A 341 -12.36 23.17 -0.41
N ILE A 342 -12.06 24.42 -0.02
CA ILE A 342 -11.22 24.69 1.16
C ILE A 342 -11.87 24.13 2.44
N GLN A 343 -13.17 24.37 2.63
CA GLN A 343 -13.92 23.83 3.76
C GLN A 343 -13.90 22.30 3.79
N ALA A 344 -14.06 21.64 2.64
CA ALA A 344 -13.98 20.19 2.54
C ALA A 344 -12.58 19.67 2.94
N VAL A 345 -11.52 20.31 2.45
CA VAL A 345 -10.14 19.96 2.78
C VAL A 345 -9.86 20.14 4.27
N HIS A 346 -10.27 21.26 4.87
CA HIS A 346 -10.13 21.52 6.29
C HIS A 346 -10.86 20.49 7.16
N ARG A 347 -12.10 20.15 6.80
CA ARG A 347 -12.88 19.15 7.52
C ARG A 347 -12.26 17.75 7.45
N ILE A 348 -11.73 17.34 6.29
CA ILE A 348 -11.09 16.02 6.15
C ILE A 348 -9.74 15.98 6.86
N ALA A 349 -8.97 17.06 6.81
CA ALA A 349 -7.66 17.15 7.46
C ALA A 349 -7.76 17.37 8.99
N GLY A 350 -8.97 17.48 9.55
CA GLY A 350 -9.20 17.73 10.96
C GLY A 350 -8.59 19.06 11.40
N PHE A 351 -8.91 20.14 10.69
CA PHE A 351 -8.44 21.48 11.01
C PHE A 351 -9.23 22.09 12.17
N THR A 352 -8.57 22.26 13.31
CA THR A 352 -9.15 22.81 14.54
C THR A 352 -8.13 23.71 15.23
N ASN A 353 -8.54 24.90 15.69
CA ASN A 353 -7.69 25.85 16.42
C ASN A 353 -6.34 26.14 15.71
N GLY A 354 -6.39 26.35 14.39
CA GLY A 354 -5.19 26.66 13.60
C GLY A 354 -4.28 25.47 13.32
N LYS A 355 -4.70 24.23 13.64
CA LYS A 355 -3.88 23.01 13.47
C LYS A 355 -4.63 21.93 12.70
N PHE A 356 -3.93 21.30 11.75
CA PHE A 356 -4.36 20.07 11.08
C PHE A 356 -3.97 18.82 11.90
N SER A 357 -4.94 17.92 12.07
CA SER A 357 -4.74 16.56 12.57
C SER A 357 -4.02 15.67 11.56
N VAL A 358 -4.28 15.87 10.27
CA VAL A 358 -3.59 15.19 9.15
C VAL A 358 -2.91 16.24 8.26
N PRO A 359 -1.70 16.70 8.64
CA PRO A 359 -1.05 17.81 7.93
C PRO A 359 -0.71 17.51 6.46
N SER A 360 -0.61 16.25 6.07
CA SER A 360 -0.30 15.87 4.69
C SER A 360 -1.50 15.97 3.74
N PHE A 361 -2.74 15.96 4.25
CA PHE A 361 -3.93 15.87 3.40
C PHE A 361 -4.12 17.12 2.56
N GLY A 362 -4.04 18.30 3.18
CA GLY A 362 -4.23 19.58 2.51
C GLY A 362 -3.28 19.82 1.34
N PRO A 363 -1.94 19.80 1.55
CA PRO A 363 -0.99 19.96 0.46
C PRO A 363 -1.14 18.91 -0.66
N SER A 364 -1.53 17.69 -0.30
CA SER A 364 -1.83 16.63 -1.28
C SER A 364 -3.07 16.98 -2.11
N SER A 365 -4.14 17.49 -1.49
CA SER A 365 -5.33 17.98 -2.20
C SER A 365 -4.98 19.09 -3.18
N VAL A 366 -4.21 20.09 -2.74
CA VAL A 366 -3.80 21.21 -3.61
C VAL A 366 -3.03 20.69 -4.83
N THR A 367 -2.06 19.80 -4.62
CA THR A 367 -1.26 19.22 -5.70
C THR A 367 -2.11 18.40 -6.67
N LEU A 368 -3.01 17.56 -6.15
CA LEU A 368 -3.84 16.68 -6.97
C LEU A 368 -4.88 17.47 -7.77
N PHE A 369 -5.56 18.42 -7.15
CA PHE A 369 -6.56 19.23 -7.84
C PHE A 369 -5.94 20.21 -8.84
N SER A 370 -4.70 20.65 -8.63
CA SER A 370 -3.96 21.34 -9.70
C SER A 370 -3.76 20.43 -10.91
N GLN A 371 -3.29 19.20 -10.70
CA GLN A 371 -3.09 18.25 -11.79
C GLN A 371 -4.39 17.84 -12.48
N LEU A 372 -5.49 17.70 -11.74
CA LEU A 372 -6.80 17.43 -12.33
C LEU A 372 -7.31 18.62 -13.15
N GLY A 373 -7.09 19.85 -12.67
CA GLY A 373 -7.45 21.05 -13.42
C GLY A 373 -6.68 21.13 -14.74
N ASP A 374 -5.38 20.84 -14.75
CA ASP A 374 -4.58 20.80 -15.99
C ASP A 374 -5.16 19.78 -17.01
N VAL A 375 -5.63 18.61 -16.52
CA VAL A 375 -6.30 17.61 -17.36
C VAL A 375 -7.63 18.13 -17.89
N LEU A 376 -8.45 18.74 -17.03
CA LEU A 376 -9.77 19.25 -17.39
C LEU A 376 -9.68 20.42 -18.38
N GLU A 377 -8.74 21.34 -18.17
CA GLU A 377 -8.43 22.44 -19.08
C GLU A 377 -8.03 21.91 -20.45
N THR A 378 -7.13 20.91 -20.49
CA THR A 378 -6.73 20.25 -21.75
C THR A 378 -7.92 19.65 -22.48
N GLU A 379 -8.84 18.99 -21.76
CA GLU A 379 -10.06 18.42 -22.35
C GLU A 379 -11.05 19.49 -22.82
N ALA A 380 -11.20 20.59 -22.09
CA ALA A 380 -12.03 21.73 -22.47
C ALA A 380 -11.53 22.38 -23.77
N ILE A 381 -10.21 22.61 -23.88
CA ILE A 381 -9.56 23.15 -25.08
C ILE A 381 -9.81 22.24 -26.29
N LYS A 382 -9.62 20.92 -26.14
CA LYS A 382 -9.89 19.95 -27.23
C LYS A 382 -11.34 20.00 -27.71
N ARG A 383 -12.29 20.19 -26.79
CA ARG A 383 -13.73 20.29 -27.09
C ARG A 383 -14.18 21.69 -27.52
N LYS A 384 -13.27 22.69 -27.48
CA LYS A 384 -13.58 24.11 -27.70
C LYS A 384 -14.64 24.64 -26.72
N ASP A 385 -14.67 24.13 -25.49
CA ASP A 385 -15.55 24.59 -24.42
C ASP A 385 -14.89 25.74 -23.65
N ILE A 386 -15.12 26.96 -24.16
CA ILE A 386 -14.49 28.19 -23.64
C ILE A 386 -14.96 28.49 -22.21
N VAL A 387 -16.21 28.18 -21.87
CA VAL A 387 -16.76 28.48 -20.54
C VAL A 387 -16.10 27.59 -19.50
N LEU A 388 -16.02 26.29 -19.78
CA LEU A 388 -15.35 25.35 -18.90
C LEU A 388 -13.86 25.68 -18.75
N GLU A 389 -13.17 25.98 -19.86
CA GLU A 389 -11.77 26.39 -19.86
C GLU A 389 -11.52 27.58 -18.92
N GLN A 390 -12.30 28.66 -19.07
CA GLN A 390 -12.16 29.86 -18.25
C GLN A 390 -12.44 29.58 -16.76
N ASN A 391 -13.45 28.77 -16.46
CA ASN A 391 -13.77 28.40 -15.08
C ASN A 391 -12.62 27.64 -14.42
N VAL A 392 -12.05 26.66 -15.12
CA VAL A 392 -10.91 25.87 -14.63
C VAL A 392 -9.69 26.77 -14.42
N GLN A 393 -9.36 27.64 -15.38
CA GLN A 393 -8.24 28.59 -15.26
C GLN A 393 -8.40 29.51 -14.04
N ARG A 394 -9.60 30.03 -13.82
CA ARG A 394 -9.91 30.88 -12.66
C ARG A 394 -9.80 30.10 -11.34
N PHE A 395 -10.34 28.88 -11.29
CA PHE A 395 -10.20 28.01 -10.11
C PHE A 395 -8.73 27.68 -9.82
N LEU A 396 -7.95 27.33 -10.83
CA LEU A 396 -6.51 27.06 -10.68
C LEU A 396 -5.73 28.30 -10.23
N LYS A 397 -6.11 29.49 -10.70
CA LYS A 397 -5.55 30.75 -10.21
C LYS A 397 -5.83 30.95 -8.72
N LEU A 398 -7.08 30.77 -8.28
CA LEU A 398 -7.45 30.83 -6.86
C LEU A 398 -6.67 29.81 -6.03
N LEU A 399 -6.56 28.57 -6.53
CA LEU A 399 -5.80 27.51 -5.86
C LEU A 399 -4.33 27.89 -5.69
N ARG A 400 -3.67 28.45 -6.71
CA ARG A 400 -2.27 28.87 -6.65
C ARG A 400 -2.05 30.04 -5.70
N THR A 401 -2.94 31.04 -5.68
CA THR A 401 -2.74 32.27 -4.89
C THR A 401 -3.12 32.10 -3.42
N THR A 402 -4.12 31.27 -3.10
CA THR A 402 -4.67 31.18 -1.73
C THR A 402 -4.26 29.92 -0.97
N SER A 403 -3.90 28.82 -1.66
CA SER A 403 -3.58 27.56 -0.96
C SER A 403 -2.38 27.67 -0.03
N ASN A 404 -1.42 28.55 -0.33
CA ASN A 404 -0.23 28.70 0.49
C ASN A 404 -0.57 29.24 1.89
N SER A 405 -1.43 30.25 1.97
CA SER A 405 -1.86 30.87 3.23
C SER A 405 -2.87 29.99 3.98
N LEU A 406 -3.84 29.41 3.28
CA LEU A 406 -4.94 28.67 3.90
C LEU A 406 -4.60 27.22 4.27
N ILE A 407 -3.60 26.63 3.62
CA ILE A 407 -3.30 25.19 3.73
C ILE A 407 -1.80 24.96 3.94
N ASN A 408 -0.95 25.30 2.95
CA ASN A 408 0.41 24.74 2.89
C ASN A 408 1.30 25.22 4.04
N LYS A 409 1.31 26.53 4.35
CA LYS A 409 2.15 27.08 5.41
C LYS A 409 1.83 26.46 6.77
N VAL A 410 0.55 26.34 7.10
CA VAL A 410 0.07 25.76 8.36
C VAL A 410 0.37 24.26 8.43
N ALA A 411 0.13 23.53 7.33
CA ALA A 411 0.45 22.11 7.23
C ALA A 411 1.95 21.82 7.42
N ILE A 412 2.84 22.63 6.82
CA ILE A 412 4.30 22.49 6.97
C ILE A 412 4.72 22.75 8.41
N ALA A 413 4.18 23.80 9.04
CA ALA A 413 4.47 24.12 10.43
C ALA A 413 4.06 22.97 11.36
N ASN A 414 2.83 22.45 11.21
CA ASN A 414 2.35 21.30 11.98
C ASN A 414 3.20 20.06 11.79
N ARG A 415 3.54 19.72 10.54
CA ARG A 415 4.39 18.55 10.24
C ARG A 415 5.77 18.68 10.89
N THR A 416 6.36 19.88 10.80
CA THR A 416 7.67 20.16 11.40
C THR A 416 7.61 20.06 12.91
N GLN A 417 6.53 20.54 13.54
CA GLN A 417 6.32 20.38 14.99
C GLN A 417 6.24 18.90 15.39
N ILE A 418 5.42 18.10 14.69
CA ILE A 418 5.31 16.65 14.94
C ILE A 418 6.66 15.96 14.82
N GLN A 419 7.46 16.31 13.82
CA GLN A 419 8.81 15.74 13.63
C GLN A 419 9.76 16.11 14.75
N ARG A 420 9.67 17.32 15.30
CA ARG A 420 10.50 17.76 16.43
C ARG A 420 10.10 17.10 17.75
N THR A 421 8.82 16.77 17.94
CA THR A 421 8.32 16.17 19.18
C THR A 421 8.31 14.64 19.17
N GLN A 422 8.52 14.02 18.00
CA GLN A 422 8.55 12.56 17.89
C GLN A 422 9.79 11.98 18.59
N LYS A 423 9.57 11.25 19.68
CA LYS A 423 10.62 10.45 20.32
C LYS A 423 10.93 9.23 19.44
N VAL A 424 12.15 9.15 18.93
CA VAL A 424 12.62 7.99 18.16
C VAL A 424 13.50 7.14 19.08
N MET A 425 13.00 5.97 19.47
CA MET A 425 13.80 4.98 20.19
C MET A 425 14.81 4.36 19.21
N LEU A 426 16.10 4.52 19.49
CA LEU A 426 17.15 3.88 18.71
C LEU A 426 17.39 2.46 19.25
N PRO A 427 17.69 1.49 18.37
CA PRO A 427 18.06 0.15 18.80
C PRO A 427 19.38 0.20 19.58
N PHE A 428 19.54 -0.70 20.56
CA PHE A 428 20.80 -0.79 21.29
C PHE A 428 21.91 -1.34 20.40
N THR A 429 23.16 -0.96 20.69
CA THR A 429 24.32 -1.43 19.92
C THR A 429 24.45 -2.95 19.95
N HIS A 430 24.05 -3.61 21.06
CA HIS A 430 24.08 -5.07 21.17
C HIS A 430 23.07 -5.73 20.23
N ASP A 431 21.85 -5.20 20.13
CA ASP A 431 20.82 -5.70 19.20
C ASP A 431 21.25 -5.58 17.75
N VAL A 432 21.88 -4.45 17.40
CA VAL A 432 22.41 -4.23 16.05
C VAL A 432 23.48 -5.27 15.73
N ARG A 433 24.43 -5.52 16.65
CA ARG A 433 25.45 -6.57 16.46
C ARG A 433 24.82 -7.95 16.32
N LEU A 434 23.90 -8.31 17.22
CA LEU A 434 23.21 -9.59 17.20
C LEU A 434 22.48 -9.83 15.87
N LEU A 435 21.78 -8.81 15.35
CA LEU A 435 21.13 -8.87 14.04
C LEU A 435 22.14 -9.15 12.93
N PHE A 436 23.25 -8.41 12.88
CA PHE A 436 24.28 -8.61 11.84
C PHE A 436 24.91 -10.00 11.91
N THR A 437 25.33 -10.44 13.10
CA THR A 437 25.90 -11.78 13.29
C THR A 437 24.92 -12.87 12.83
N LYS A 438 23.64 -12.79 13.23
CA LYS A 438 22.63 -13.77 12.83
C LYS A 438 22.31 -13.72 11.33
N LEU A 439 22.35 -12.54 10.71
CA LEU A 439 22.19 -12.41 9.26
C LEU A 439 23.35 -13.11 8.53
N GLU A 440 24.59 -12.86 8.94
CA GLU A 440 25.77 -13.43 8.29
C GLU A 440 25.86 -14.94 8.46
N GLU A 441 25.60 -15.47 9.66
CA GLU A 441 25.52 -16.91 9.92
C GLU A 441 24.50 -17.60 9.00
N LYS A 442 23.27 -17.06 8.93
CA LYS A 442 22.20 -17.63 8.10
C LYS A 442 22.48 -17.49 6.61
N ILE A 443 23.02 -16.35 6.17
CA ILE A 443 23.39 -16.12 4.77
C ILE A 443 24.45 -17.14 4.34
N ALA A 444 25.52 -17.31 5.12
CA ALA A 444 26.57 -18.28 4.84
C ALA A 444 26.04 -19.71 4.77
N SER A 445 25.21 -20.11 5.75
CA SER A 445 24.57 -21.44 5.78
C SER A 445 23.68 -21.70 4.55
N LEU A 446 22.81 -20.75 4.20
CA LEU A 446 21.93 -20.88 3.05
C LEU A 446 22.68 -20.82 1.71
N ALA A 447 23.74 -20.01 1.62
CA ALA A 447 24.61 -19.93 0.45
C ALA A 447 25.34 -21.26 0.20
N ASN A 448 25.80 -21.94 1.25
CA ASN A 448 26.37 -23.29 1.12
C ASN A 448 25.31 -24.32 0.73
N LYS A 449 24.13 -24.27 1.37
CA LYS A 449 23.02 -25.17 1.07
C LYS A 449 22.55 -25.09 -0.38
N ILE A 450 22.45 -23.87 -0.92
CA ILE A 450 21.98 -23.68 -2.30
C ILE A 450 23.03 -24.09 -3.34
N LYS A 451 24.34 -23.94 -3.04
CA LYS A 451 25.44 -24.44 -3.88
C LYS A 451 25.42 -25.98 -3.98
N LEU A 452 25.04 -26.68 -2.90
CA LEU A 452 24.90 -28.14 -2.90
C LEU A 452 23.65 -28.62 -3.64
N LYS A 453 22.50 -27.97 -3.40
CA LYS A 453 21.24 -28.31 -4.07
C LYS A 453 20.33 -27.09 -4.18
N PHE A 454 20.02 -26.71 -5.42
CA PHE A 454 19.06 -25.65 -5.66
C PHE A 454 17.66 -26.03 -5.17
N THR A 455 17.08 -25.19 -4.31
CA THR A 455 15.65 -25.22 -4.03
C THR A 455 15.08 -23.80 -4.03
N LYS A 456 13.89 -23.63 -4.60
CA LYS A 456 13.23 -22.31 -4.69
C LYS A 456 13.05 -21.65 -3.32
N ASN A 457 12.70 -22.43 -2.29
CA ASN A 457 12.48 -21.90 -0.95
C ASN A 457 13.77 -21.35 -0.33
N THR A 458 14.87 -22.12 -0.41
CA THR A 458 16.20 -21.66 0.05
C THR A 458 16.67 -20.43 -0.71
N TRP A 459 16.45 -20.39 -2.03
CA TRP A 459 16.78 -19.21 -2.85
C TRP A 459 16.02 -17.95 -2.43
N VAL A 460 14.70 -18.07 -2.22
CA VAL A 460 13.86 -16.95 -1.77
C VAL A 460 14.28 -16.47 -0.39
N GLU A 461 14.57 -17.38 0.53
CA GLU A 461 15.02 -17.04 1.88
C GLU A 461 16.37 -16.33 1.88
N LEU A 462 17.37 -16.87 1.17
CA LEU A 462 18.67 -16.24 0.99
C LEU A 462 18.55 -14.83 0.40
N THR A 463 17.74 -14.66 -0.65
CA THR A 463 17.53 -13.36 -1.30
C THR A 463 16.91 -12.34 -0.34
N LYS A 464 15.96 -12.75 0.53
CA LYS A 464 15.36 -11.88 1.55
C LYS A 464 16.39 -11.45 2.59
N LEU A 465 17.22 -12.37 3.08
CA LEU A 465 18.25 -12.04 4.08
C LEU A 465 19.33 -11.12 3.48
N MET A 466 19.74 -11.38 2.23
CA MET A 466 20.65 -10.52 1.48
C MET A 466 20.08 -9.10 1.32
N LEU A 467 18.80 -8.97 0.95
CA LEU A 467 18.14 -7.68 0.84
C LEU A 467 18.19 -6.90 2.17
N VAL A 468 17.87 -7.56 3.29
CA VAL A 468 17.93 -6.94 4.62
C VAL A 468 19.35 -6.52 4.96
N LYS A 469 20.35 -7.41 4.79
CA LYS A 469 21.75 -7.10 5.07
C LYS A 469 22.24 -5.90 4.25
N LEU A 470 21.99 -5.90 2.94
CA LEU A 470 22.40 -4.80 2.06
C LEU A 470 21.72 -3.47 2.43
N MET A 471 20.44 -3.50 2.80
CA MET A 471 19.72 -2.31 3.25
C MET A 471 20.29 -1.72 4.54
N VAL A 472 20.48 -2.56 5.58
CA VAL A 472 20.97 -2.12 6.89
C VAL A 472 22.42 -1.65 6.78
N TYR A 473 23.28 -2.42 6.12
CA TYR A 473 24.69 -2.10 5.94
C TYR A 473 24.90 -0.79 5.18
N ASN A 474 24.19 -0.60 4.07
CA ASN A 474 24.31 0.61 3.25
C ASN A 474 23.44 1.78 3.73
N ARG A 475 22.65 1.59 4.80
CA ARG A 475 21.64 2.54 5.29
C ARG A 475 20.72 3.05 4.18
N LYS A 476 20.35 2.15 3.27
CA LYS A 476 19.54 2.45 2.09
C LYS A 476 18.07 2.16 2.36
N ARG A 477 17.19 2.90 1.67
CA ARG A 477 15.76 2.64 1.72
C ARG A 477 15.47 1.33 0.98
N PRO A 478 14.37 0.63 1.32
CA PRO A 478 14.01 -0.62 0.64
C PRO A 478 14.04 -0.51 -0.88
N GLY A 479 13.46 0.57 -1.42
CA GLY A 479 13.37 0.79 -2.86
C GLY A 479 14.68 1.02 -3.60
N ASP A 480 15.78 1.35 -2.90
CA ASP A 480 17.11 1.53 -3.53
C ASP A 480 17.78 0.17 -3.78
N VAL A 481 17.51 -0.83 -2.93
CA VAL A 481 18.16 -2.16 -2.99
C VAL A 481 17.23 -3.22 -3.59
N GLU A 482 15.93 -3.21 -3.24
CA GLU A 482 14.92 -4.18 -3.74
C GLU A 482 14.79 -4.16 -5.26
N LYS A 483 15.06 -3.01 -5.89
CA LYS A 483 14.94 -2.81 -7.34
C LYS A 483 16.23 -3.04 -8.10
N ALA A 484 17.33 -3.36 -7.40
CA ALA A 484 18.60 -3.65 -8.02
C ALA A 484 18.46 -4.83 -8.98
N GLN A 485 18.93 -4.65 -10.21
CA GLN A 485 18.89 -5.67 -11.24
C GLN A 485 20.20 -6.46 -11.24
N ILE A 486 20.11 -7.75 -11.60
CA ILE A 486 21.29 -8.61 -11.74
C ILE A 486 22.28 -8.04 -12.76
N ILE A 487 21.80 -7.34 -13.80
CA ILE A 487 22.67 -6.70 -14.79
C ILE A 487 23.48 -5.55 -14.20
N GLU A 488 22.91 -4.78 -13.26
CA GLU A 488 23.60 -3.72 -12.53
C GLU A 488 24.67 -4.32 -11.62
N TYR A 489 24.33 -5.43 -10.95
CA TYR A 489 25.27 -6.16 -10.10
C TYR A 489 26.45 -6.77 -10.89
N ARG A 490 26.25 -7.17 -12.16
CA ARG A 490 27.35 -7.67 -13.01
C ARG A 490 28.43 -6.63 -13.28
N ASN A 491 28.10 -5.35 -13.17
CA ASN A 491 29.06 -4.25 -13.26
C ASN A 491 29.70 -3.95 -11.90
N LEU A 492 29.93 -4.98 -11.08
CA LEU A 492 30.57 -4.87 -9.79
C LEU A 492 31.99 -4.32 -9.97
N GLN A 493 32.28 -3.24 -9.26
CA GLN A 493 33.56 -2.57 -9.22
C GLN A 493 34.29 -3.00 -7.96
N ILE A 494 35.47 -3.58 -8.14
CA ILE A 494 36.41 -3.95 -7.08
C ILE A 494 37.70 -3.20 -7.37
N ILE A 495 38.40 -2.75 -6.33
CA ILE A 495 39.68 -2.05 -6.48
C ILE A 495 40.75 -3.10 -6.85
N ASP A 496 41.55 -2.81 -7.88
CA ASP A 496 42.62 -3.68 -8.32
C ASP A 496 43.78 -3.72 -7.31
N GLU A 497 44.47 -4.87 -7.23
CA GLU A 497 45.54 -5.08 -6.24
C GLU A 497 46.68 -4.06 -6.34
N THR A 498 46.94 -3.50 -7.53
CA THR A 498 47.99 -2.50 -7.73
C THR A 498 47.62 -1.15 -7.12
N SER A 499 46.37 -0.73 -7.24
CA SER A 499 45.83 0.47 -6.60
C SER A 499 45.68 0.29 -5.09
N VAL A 500 45.34 -0.91 -4.61
CA VAL A 500 45.27 -1.21 -3.17
C VAL A 500 46.59 -0.93 -2.47
N ARG A 501 47.74 -1.28 -3.06
CA ARG A 501 49.07 -1.07 -2.46
C ARG A 501 49.45 0.40 -2.24
N GLN A 502 48.73 1.33 -2.86
CA GLN A 502 48.94 2.76 -2.72
C GLN A 502 48.12 3.38 -1.57
N LEU A 503 47.21 2.60 -0.97
CA LEU A 503 46.33 3.02 0.11
C LEU A 503 46.98 2.77 1.49
N ASP A 504 46.46 3.43 2.53
CA ASP A 504 46.87 3.14 3.90
C ASP A 504 46.41 1.74 4.38
N GLU A 505 46.97 1.23 5.49
CA GLU A 505 46.68 -0.13 5.97
C GLU A 505 45.18 -0.38 6.20
N THR A 506 44.47 0.60 6.75
CA THR A 506 43.03 0.51 6.98
C THR A 506 42.23 0.49 5.67
N GLU A 507 42.57 1.35 4.73
CA GLU A 507 41.97 1.43 3.41
C GLU A 507 42.24 0.18 2.57
N GLN A 508 43.41 -0.43 2.71
CA GLN A 508 43.74 -1.72 2.10
C GLN A 508 42.79 -2.82 2.58
N ILE A 509 42.54 -2.90 3.89
CA ILE A 509 41.60 -3.86 4.47
C ILE A 509 40.19 -3.65 3.89
N TYR A 510 39.73 -2.41 3.75
CA TYR A 510 38.41 -2.14 3.17
C TYR A 510 38.37 -2.46 1.67
N ALA A 511 39.40 -2.09 0.91
CA ALA A 511 39.46 -2.31 -0.53
C ALA A 511 39.47 -3.81 -0.89
N GLN A 512 40.11 -4.63 -0.07
CA GLN A 512 40.15 -6.09 -0.25
C GLN A 512 38.84 -6.79 0.11
N ASN A 513 38.06 -6.22 1.04
CA ASN A 513 36.86 -6.87 1.59
C ASN A 513 35.54 -6.42 0.97
N TYR A 514 35.55 -5.33 0.18
CA TYR A 514 34.33 -4.73 -0.35
C TYR A 514 34.38 -4.43 -1.85
N GLY A 515 33.27 -4.69 -2.52
CA GLY A 515 32.98 -4.22 -3.87
C GLY A 515 31.83 -3.22 -3.87
N ARG A 516 31.64 -2.54 -4.99
CA ARG A 516 30.55 -1.59 -5.21
C ARG A 516 29.85 -1.85 -6.53
N PHE A 517 28.52 -1.83 -6.54
CA PHE A 517 27.77 -1.71 -7.78
C PHE A 517 26.86 -0.48 -7.76
N ILE A 518 26.42 -0.04 -8.93
CA ILE A 518 25.55 1.12 -9.11
C ILE A 518 24.16 0.64 -9.50
N THR A 519 23.16 1.03 -8.72
CA THR A 519 21.73 0.77 -8.96
C THR A 519 20.96 2.07 -9.12
N ARG A 520 19.69 1.96 -9.52
CA ARG A 520 18.76 3.08 -9.62
C ARG A 520 18.32 3.59 -8.23
N GLY A 521 18.69 4.82 -7.92
CA GLY A 521 18.23 5.58 -6.76
C GLY A 521 17.03 6.50 -7.02
N LYS A 522 16.81 7.45 -6.10
CA LYS A 522 15.71 8.41 -6.16
C LYS A 522 15.76 9.25 -7.45
N LEU A 523 14.63 9.41 -8.12
CA LEU A 523 14.53 10.17 -9.39
C LEU A 523 15.50 9.66 -10.48
N ASN A 524 15.79 8.36 -10.50
CA ASN A 524 16.76 7.73 -11.42
C ASN A 524 18.21 8.18 -11.21
N SER A 525 18.54 8.80 -10.07
CA SER A 525 19.94 9.10 -9.76
C SER A 525 20.74 7.79 -9.57
N PRO A 526 22.01 7.72 -9.97
CA PRO A 526 22.89 6.61 -9.62
C PRO A 526 22.99 6.46 -8.08
N ALA A 527 22.82 5.24 -7.57
CA ALA A 527 22.97 4.91 -6.16
C ALA A 527 24.00 3.81 -5.98
N SER A 528 25.01 4.07 -5.15
CA SER A 528 26.04 3.09 -4.81
C SER A 528 25.54 2.13 -3.75
N VAL A 529 25.82 0.84 -3.95
CA VAL A 529 25.64 -0.22 -2.95
C VAL A 529 26.97 -0.94 -2.77
N LEU A 530 27.46 -0.96 -1.54
CA LEU A 530 28.60 -1.73 -1.10
C LEU A 530 28.17 -3.16 -0.79
N VAL A 531 29.01 -4.10 -1.20
CA VAL A 531 28.84 -5.54 -0.96
C VAL A 531 30.13 -6.07 -0.34
N SER A 532 30.02 -6.80 0.76
CA SER A 532 31.16 -7.50 1.36
C SER A 532 31.54 -8.74 0.56
N LYS A 533 32.71 -9.31 0.81
CA LYS A 533 33.13 -10.59 0.22
C LYS A 533 32.12 -11.72 0.43
N LEU A 534 31.58 -11.85 1.64
CA LEU A 534 30.49 -12.79 1.93
C LEU A 534 29.27 -12.53 1.03
N ASP A 535 28.91 -11.26 0.81
CA ASP A 535 27.78 -10.90 -0.05
C ASP A 535 28.07 -11.29 -1.51
N MET A 536 29.29 -11.04 -1.99
CA MET A 536 29.69 -11.37 -3.35
C MET A 536 29.56 -12.87 -3.64
N GLU A 537 29.90 -13.70 -2.66
CA GLU A 537 29.81 -15.16 -2.74
C GLU A 537 28.40 -15.71 -2.48
N SER A 538 27.51 -14.87 -1.92
CA SER A 538 26.16 -15.25 -1.48
C SER A 538 25.03 -14.71 -2.36
N ILE A 539 25.30 -13.66 -3.17
CA ILE A 539 24.32 -13.11 -4.11
C ILE A 539 24.00 -14.16 -5.17
N PRO A 540 22.75 -14.63 -5.26
CA PRO A 540 22.40 -15.70 -6.19
C PRO A 540 22.60 -15.27 -7.65
N ASN A 541 23.53 -15.92 -8.36
CA ASN A 541 23.73 -15.72 -9.78
C ASN A 541 23.11 -16.88 -10.58
N ARG A 542 22.78 -16.64 -11.85
CA ARG A 542 22.21 -17.65 -12.78
C ARG A 542 23.07 -18.91 -12.89
N SER A 543 24.36 -18.85 -12.55
CA SER A 543 25.25 -20.01 -12.51
C SER A 543 24.82 -21.08 -11.50
N TRP A 544 24.01 -20.75 -10.49
CA TRP A 544 23.51 -21.72 -9.49
C TRP A 544 22.21 -22.44 -9.92
N CYS A 545 21.65 -22.06 -11.08
CA CYS A 545 20.45 -22.68 -11.66
C CYS A 545 20.77 -23.62 -12.84
N LYS A 546 22.05 -23.85 -13.14
CA LYS A 546 22.50 -24.94 -14.03
C LYS A 546 22.79 -26.16 -13.16
#